data_AF-W0I3N1-F1
#
_entry.id   AF-W0I3N1-F1
#
_cell.length_a   1.000
_cell.length_b   1.000
_cell.length_c   1.000
_cell.angle_alpha   90.00
_cell.angle_beta   90.00
_cell.angle_gamma   90.00
#
_symmetry.space_group_name_H-M   'P 1'
#
loop_
_entity.id
_entity.type
_entity.pdbx_description
1 polymer ?
#
loop_
_entity_poly.entity_id
_entity_poly.type
_entity_poly.pdbx_seq_one_letter_code
_entity_poly.pdbx_strand_id
1 'polypeptide(L)'
;MKVILFISVLEEKVSEIEEQLWKRGLIEEIHQIRGDPNIVAVVNVEDEGSLRDFTLEISRMKCVYSVRIYPVAEYHTKEEPKEYWNSRQQIWVY
;
A
#
# COMPACT_ATOMS: atom_id res chain seq x y z
N MET A 1 1.11 -12.20 4.79
CA MET A 1 -0.08 -11.35 4.57
C MET A 1 0.18 -10.44 3.39
N LYS A 2 -0.74 -10.39 2.43
CA LYS A 2 -0.60 -9.57 1.23
C LYS A 2 -1.23 -8.19 1.45
N VAL A 3 -0.51 -7.14 1.10
CA VAL A 3 -0.90 -5.74 1.36
C VAL A 3 -0.56 -4.88 0.16
N ILE A 4 -1.42 -3.92 -0.16
CA ILE A 4 -1.16 -2.90 -1.17
C ILE A 4 -0.78 -1.61 -0.46
N LEU A 5 0.37 -1.06 -0.83
CA LEU A 5 0.85 0.24 -0.39
C LEU A 5 0.66 1.26 -1.50
N PHE A 6 0.03 2.37 -1.16
CA PHE A 6 -0.04 3.56 -2.01
C PHE A 6 0.91 4.60 -1.45
N ILE A 7 1.94 4.93 -2.21
CA ILE A 7 3.04 5.77 -1.77
C ILE A 7 3.03 7.06 -2.59
N SER A 8 2.98 8.18 -1.88
CA SER A 8 3.09 9.52 -2.43
C SER A 8 4.54 9.96 -2.37
N VAL A 9 5.17 10.14 -3.53
CA VAL A 9 6.58 10.56 -3.65
C VAL A 9 6.67 11.88 -4.42
N LEU A 10 7.73 12.65 -4.22
CA LEU A 10 8.05 13.75 -5.13
C LEU A 10 8.29 13.21 -6.55
N GLU A 11 7.65 13.81 -7.55
CA GLU A 11 7.62 13.29 -8.92
C GLU A 11 9.02 13.01 -9.51
N GLU A 12 9.99 13.91 -9.28
CA GLU A 12 11.37 13.74 -9.75
C GLU A 12 12.15 12.61 -9.06
N LYS A 13 11.59 12.07 -7.96
CA LYS A 13 12.19 11.02 -7.12
C LYS A 13 11.49 9.67 -7.22
N VAL A 14 10.41 9.55 -8.00
CA VAL A 14 9.62 8.32 -8.12
C VAL A 14 10.51 7.13 -8.51
N SER A 15 11.32 7.25 -9.57
CA SER A 15 12.19 6.16 -10.02
C SER A 15 13.28 5.80 -9.00
N GLU A 16 13.81 6.78 -8.27
CA GLU A 16 14.82 6.54 -7.22
C GLU A 16 14.21 5.75 -6.05
N ILE A 17 13.00 6.13 -5.62
CA ILE A 17 12.28 5.44 -4.55
C ILE A 17 11.84 4.04 -5.00
N GLU A 18 11.36 3.87 -6.23
CA GLU A 18 11.02 2.56 -6.78
C GLU A 18 12.21 1.58 -6.73
N GLU A 19 13.40 2.04 -7.13
CA GLU A 19 14.62 1.21 -7.09
C GLU A 19 15.01 0.84 -5.65
N GLN A 20 14.88 1.78 -4.71
CA GLN A 20 15.13 1.52 -3.28
C GLN A 20 14.14 0.53 -2.69
N LEU A 21 12.87 0.63 -3.09
CA LEU A 21 11.79 -0.25 -2.69
C LEU A 21 12.06 -1.68 -3.17
N TRP A 22 12.46 -1.87 -4.44
CA TRP A 22 12.81 -3.18 -4.99
C TRP A 22 13.95 -3.88 -4.24
N LYS A 23 14.97 -3.13 -3.81
CA LYS A 23 16.13 -3.68 -3.09
C LYS A 23 15.79 -4.32 -1.73
N ARG A 24 14.56 -4.10 -1.22
CA ARG A 24 14.14 -4.57 0.12
C ARG A 24 13.57 -5.99 0.13
N GLY A 25 13.32 -6.59 -1.04
CA GLY A 25 12.93 -8.01 -1.15
C GLY A 25 11.53 -8.39 -0.65
N LEU A 26 10.79 -7.47 -0.04
CA LEU A 26 9.41 -7.67 0.45
C LEU A 26 8.33 -7.30 -0.59
N ILE A 27 8.76 -6.75 -1.73
CA ILE A 27 7.87 -6.27 -2.79
C ILE A 27 7.71 -7.36 -3.84
N GLU A 28 6.46 -7.74 -4.09
CA GLU A 28 6.09 -8.65 -5.18
C GLU A 28 5.91 -7.89 -6.49
N GLU A 29 5.25 -6.73 -6.44
CA GLU A 29 4.95 -5.91 -7.62
C GLU A 29 5.04 -4.42 -7.28
N ILE A 30 5.45 -3.60 -8.24
CA ILE A 30 5.43 -2.14 -8.12
C ILE A 30 4.98 -1.50 -9.43
N HIS A 31 4.18 -0.46 -9.33
CA HIS A 31 3.66 0.29 -10.45
C HIS A 31 3.76 1.79 -10.19
N GLN A 32 4.27 2.53 -11.17
CA GLN A 32 4.13 3.97 -11.21
C GLN A 32 2.78 4.34 -11.82
N ILE A 33 2.05 5.23 -11.16
CA ILE A 33 0.76 5.74 -11.64
C ILE A 33 0.80 7.26 -11.74
N ARG A 34 -0.06 7.83 -12.59
CA ARG A 34 -0.19 9.29 -12.70
C ARG A 34 -1.08 9.81 -11.57
N GLY A 35 -0.63 10.87 -10.89
CA GLY A 35 -1.39 11.54 -9.83
C GLY A 35 -0.78 11.35 -8.44
N ASP A 36 -1.56 11.63 -7.40
CA ASP A 36 -1.20 11.35 -6.01
C ASP A 36 -2.20 10.33 -5.43
N PRO A 37 -1.78 9.12 -5.05
CA PRO A 37 -0.40 8.60 -4.98
C PRO A 37 0.21 8.33 -6.36
N ASN A 38 1.54 8.28 -6.47
CA ASN A 38 2.25 8.01 -7.72
C ASN A 38 3.02 6.67 -7.76
N ILE A 39 3.08 5.95 -6.64
CA ILE A 39 3.58 4.57 -6.59
C ILE A 39 2.54 3.67 -5.93
N VAL A 40 2.32 2.49 -6.51
CA VAL A 40 1.56 1.39 -5.91
C VAL A 40 2.50 0.20 -5.76
N ALA A 41 2.67 -0.31 -4.56
CA ALA A 41 3.50 -1.47 -4.28
C ALA A 41 2.69 -2.58 -3.62
N VAL A 42 2.82 -3.80 -4.12
CA VAL A 42 2.24 -4.99 -3.53
C VAL A 42 3.32 -5.66 -2.71
N VAL A 43 3.07 -5.82 -1.41
CA VAL A 43 4.04 -6.41 -0.47
C VAL A 43 3.47 -7.63 0.22
N ASN A 44 4.35 -8.58 0.48
CA ASN A 44 4.03 -9.77 1.26
C ASN A 44 4.91 -9.77 2.51
N VAL A 45 4.25 -9.66 3.66
CA VAL A 45 4.90 -9.51 4.97
C VAL A 45 4.42 -10.61 5.90
N GLU A 46 5.25 -11.04 6.84
CA GLU A 46 4.92 -12.19 7.69
C GLU A 46 3.76 -11.87 8.65
N ASP A 47 3.78 -10.67 9.23
CA ASP A 47 2.87 -10.23 10.28
C ASP A 47 2.69 -8.69 10.29
N GLU A 48 1.79 -8.20 11.15
CA GLU A 48 1.49 -6.76 11.28
C GLU A 48 2.68 -5.93 11.80
N GLY A 49 3.56 -6.51 12.62
CA GLY A 49 4.79 -5.88 13.10
C GLY A 49 5.78 -5.67 11.94
N SER A 50 5.99 -6.71 11.13
CA SER A 50 6.80 -6.65 9.91
C SER A 50 6.27 -5.59 8.93
N LEU A 51 4.94 -5.49 8.76
CA LEU A 51 4.30 -4.44 7.97
C LEU A 51 4.56 -3.04 8.53
N ARG A 52 4.42 -2.88 9.85
CA ARG A 52 4.61 -1.62 10.54
C ARG A 52 6.05 -1.12 10.40
N ASP A 53 7.03 -1.99 10.60
CA ASP A 53 8.44 -1.62 10.48
C ASP A 53 8.79 -1.23 9.04
N PHE A 54 8.34 -2.02 8.07
CA PHE A 54 8.55 -1.74 6.65
C PHE A 54 7.93 -0.40 6.22
N THR A 55 6.67 -0.15 6.59
CA THR A 55 5.97 1.10 6.24
C THR A 55 6.55 2.30 6.97
N LEU A 56 7.02 2.14 8.21
CA LEU A 56 7.72 3.18 8.95
C LEU A 56 9.03 3.56 8.26
N GLU A 57 9.80 2.59 7.78
CA GLU A 57 11.03 2.87 7.04
C GLU A 57 10.77 3.62 5.73
N ILE A 58 9.74 3.23 4.97
CA ILE A 58 9.33 3.93 3.74
C ILE A 58 8.94 5.38 4.07
N SER A 59 8.15 5.58 5.13
CA SER A 59 7.71 6.91 5.57
C SER A 59 8.87 7.84 5.96
N ARG A 60 10.04 7.28 6.30
CA ARG A 60 11.26 8.01 6.65
C ARG A 60 12.15 8.31 5.45
N MET A 61 11.86 7.75 4.27
CA MET A 61 12.63 8.06 3.07
C MET A 61 12.44 9.53 2.71
N LYS A 62 13.53 10.19 2.36
CA LYS A 62 13.48 11.56 1.85
C LYS A 62 12.62 11.57 0.59
N CYS A 63 11.72 12.56 0.49
CA CYS A 63 10.80 12.74 -0.64
C CYS A 63 9.57 11.82 -0.67
N VAL A 64 9.34 10.99 0.35
CA VAL A 64 8.05 10.33 0.58
C VAL A 64 7.17 11.23 1.45
N TYR A 65 5.94 11.49 1.01
CA TYR A 65 4.97 12.36 1.70
C TYR A 65 3.92 11.58 2.46
N SER A 66 3.48 10.45 1.90
CA SER A 66 2.44 9.63 2.49
C SER A 66 2.58 8.17 2.08
N VAL A 67 2.18 7.28 2.98
CA VAL A 67 2.06 5.85 2.73
C VAL A 67 0.69 5.44 3.25
N ARG A 68 -0.19 4.98 2.34
CA ARG A 68 -1.50 4.43 2.67
C ARG A 68 -1.46 2.92 2.51
N ILE A 69 -1.99 2.21 3.50
CA ILE A 69 -1.89 0.75 3.62
C ILE A 69 -3.28 0.16 3.42
N TYR A 70 -3.41 -0.77 2.47
CA TYR A 70 -4.64 -1.49 2.18
C TYR A 70 -4.39 -3.00 2.32
N PRO A 71 -4.87 -3.64 3.40
CA PRO A 71 -4.76 -5.08 3.52
C PRO A 71 -5.56 -5.76 2.40
N VAL A 72 -4.95 -6.73 1.72
CA VAL A 72 -5.67 -7.56 0.76
C VAL A 72 -6.32 -8.68 1.56
N ALA A 73 -7.65 -8.61 1.74
CA ALA A 73 -8.38 -9.76 2.22
C ALA A 73 -8.27 -10.87 1.17
N GLU A 74 -7.68 -12.01 1.56
CA GLU A 74 -7.76 -13.22 0.74
C GLU A 74 -9.22 -13.67 0.71
N TYR A 75 -9.95 -13.24 -0.32
CA TYR A 75 -11.29 -13.74 -0.60
C TYR A 75 -11.18 -15.20 -1.06
N HIS A 76 -11.04 -16.12 -0.10
CA HIS A 76 -11.50 -17.47 -0.31
C HIS A 76 -13.04 -17.42 -0.31
N THR A 77 -13.63 -17.96 -1.37
CA THR A 77 -15.07 -18.23 -1.62
C THR A 77 -16.01 -17.09 -2.06
N LYS A 78 -16.28 -17.07 -3.38
CA LYS A 78 -17.59 -17.09 -4.10
C LYS A 78 -18.87 -16.47 -3.48
N GLU A 79 -18.81 -15.49 -2.61
CA GLU A 79 -19.98 -14.66 -2.28
C GLU A 79 -19.70 -13.20 -2.63
N GLU A 80 -20.58 -12.60 -3.43
CA GLU A 80 -20.50 -11.19 -3.80
C GLU A 80 -20.47 -10.32 -2.53
N PRO A 81 -19.56 -9.34 -2.43
CA PRO A 81 -19.50 -8.46 -1.27
C PRO A 81 -20.81 -7.67 -1.18
N LYS A 82 -21.55 -7.86 -0.09
CA LYS A 82 -22.78 -7.11 0.19
C LYS A 82 -22.39 -5.78 0.81
N GLU A 83 -22.32 -4.76 -0.02
CA GLU A 83 -22.16 -3.38 0.41
C GLU A 83 -23.30 -2.98 1.37
N TYR A 84 -22.94 -2.44 2.54
CA TYR A 84 -23.91 -1.77 3.40
C TYR A 84 -23.41 -0.42 3.90
N TRP A 85 -24.36 0.52 4.03
CA TRP A 85 -24.10 1.89 4.43
C TRP A 85 -23.99 2.01 5.95
N ASN A 86 -22.82 2.40 6.46
CA ASN A 86 -22.66 2.71 7.87
C ASN A 86 -22.95 4.18 8.12
N SER A 87 -24.18 4.48 8.55
CA SER A 87 -24.64 5.86 8.81
C SER A 87 -23.91 6.59 9.93
N ARG A 88 -23.25 5.87 10.86
CA ARG A 88 -22.46 6.50 11.94
C ARG A 88 -21.12 7.02 11.45
N GLN A 89 -20.52 6.34 10.48
CA GLN A 89 -19.22 6.68 9.92
C GLN A 89 -19.32 7.35 8.55
N GLN A 90 -20.51 7.37 7.95
CA GLN A 90 -20.79 7.92 6.63
C GLN A 90 -19.89 7.30 5.54
N ILE A 91 -19.69 5.98 5.62
CA ILE A 91 -18.87 5.21 4.67
C ILE A 91 -19.60 3.94 4.21
N TRP A 92 -19.24 3.48 3.00
CA TRP A 92 -19.59 2.16 2.50
C TRP A 92 -18.58 1.14 3.01
N VAL A 93 -19.09 0.04 3.57
CA VAL A 93 -18.29 -1.07 4.08
C VAL A 93 -18.54 -2.27 3.18
N TYR A 94 -17.44 -2.87 2.71
CA TYR A 94 -17.43 -4.11 1.93
C TYR A 94 -17.39 -5.33 2.87
#